data_AF-A0A2D8JF68-F1
#
_entry.id   AF-A0A2D8JF68-F1
#
_cell.length_a   1.000
_cell.length_b   1.000
_cell.length_c   1.000
_cell.angle_alpha   90.00
_cell.angle_beta   90.00
_cell.angle_gamma   90.00
#
_symmetry.space_group_name_H-M   'P 1'
#
loop_
_entity.id
_entity.type
_entity.pdbx_description
1 polymer ?
#
loop_
_entity_poly.entity_id
_entity_poly.type
_entity_poly.pdbx_seq_one_letter_code
_entity_poly.pdbx_strand_id
1 'polypeptide(L)'
;MPGTALGLPANAPDRFDFGVEASEQRVAMWDIDVRPDGVGLPEGSGSVQEGRDIYNIHCIACHGLTGTEGPNDRLVDSEQWGDVPTTRTVGNYWPYATTLYDYIRKAMPQLTPGILTADEVYAVIAYVLWMNEIVPEDAVMDSETLPAVVMPARDKFVMDDRVGGAGIVR
;
A
#
# COMPACT_ATOMS: atom_id res chain seq x y z
N MET A 1 -36.85 -3.74 27.76
CA MET A 1 -35.85 -3.80 28.85
C MET A 1 -34.88 -2.66 28.60
N PRO A 2 -34.92 -1.57 29.39
CA PRO A 2 -34.05 -0.42 29.19
C PRO A 2 -32.60 -0.86 29.34
N GLY A 3 -31.78 -0.48 28.37
CA GLY A 3 -30.35 -0.80 28.31
C GLY A 3 -29.64 -0.27 29.55
N THR A 4 -28.91 -1.15 30.21
CA THR A 4 -28.01 -0.81 31.29
C THR A 4 -26.90 0.11 30.78
N ALA A 5 -27.00 1.39 31.14
CA ALA A 5 -25.84 2.25 31.34
C ALA A 5 -25.06 1.71 32.55
N LEU A 6 -24.34 0.61 32.39
CA LEU A 6 -23.45 0.09 33.42
C LEU A 6 -22.04 0.54 33.07
N GLY A 7 -21.64 1.65 33.67
CA GLY A 7 -20.21 1.94 33.84
C GLY A 7 -19.53 0.79 34.59
N LEU A 8 -18.20 0.77 34.51
CA LEU A 8 -17.40 -0.21 35.26
C LEU A 8 -17.80 -0.20 36.75
N PRO A 9 -17.83 -1.37 37.42
CA PRO A 9 -18.18 -1.46 38.84
C PRO A 9 -17.29 -0.54 39.67
N ALA A 10 -17.80 -0.02 40.79
CA ALA A 10 -17.10 0.95 41.65
C ALA A 10 -15.73 0.47 42.19
N ASN A 11 -15.45 -0.83 42.09
CA ASN A 11 -14.20 -1.47 42.50
C ASN A 11 -13.36 -1.96 41.30
N ALA A 12 -13.67 -1.52 40.08
CA ALA A 12 -12.85 -1.82 38.93
C ALA A 12 -11.46 -1.20 39.12
N PRO A 13 -10.37 -1.95 38.86
CA PRO A 13 -9.04 -1.38 38.92
C PRO A 13 -8.85 -0.37 37.78
N ASP A 14 -7.98 0.62 37.97
CA ASP A 14 -7.65 1.62 36.93
C ASP A 14 -7.08 0.96 35.65
N ARG A 15 -6.54 -0.25 35.80
CA ARG A 15 -6.03 -1.11 34.72
C ARG A 15 -6.20 -2.58 35.14
N PHE A 16 -6.56 -3.42 34.18
CA PHE A 16 -6.75 -4.85 34.41
C PHE A 16 -5.45 -5.67 34.37
N ASP A 17 -4.31 -5.00 34.12
CA ASP A 17 -2.97 -5.59 34.03
C ASP A 17 -2.87 -6.83 33.11
N PHE A 18 -3.66 -6.84 32.03
CA PHE A 18 -3.55 -7.82 30.95
C PHE A 18 -2.48 -7.43 29.94
N GLY A 19 -1.75 -8.43 29.45
CA GLY A 19 -0.69 -8.25 28.46
C GLY A 19 0.62 -7.77 29.10
N VAL A 20 1.59 -7.48 28.24
CA VAL A 20 2.89 -6.91 28.61
C VAL A 20 3.28 -5.90 27.54
N GLU A 21 4.12 -4.93 27.91
CA GLU A 21 4.70 -4.00 26.95
C GLU A 21 5.44 -4.76 25.84
N ALA A 22 5.20 -4.37 24.59
CA ALA A 22 5.90 -4.97 23.46
C ALA A 22 7.35 -4.49 23.46
N SER A 23 8.30 -5.42 23.34
CA SER A 23 9.70 -5.03 23.16
C SER A 23 9.87 -4.29 21.82
N GLU A 24 10.86 -3.41 21.74
CA GLU A 24 11.24 -2.73 20.50
C GLU A 24 11.48 -3.73 19.36
N GLN A 25 12.10 -4.87 19.67
CA GLN A 25 12.31 -5.94 18.69
C GLN A 25 10.99 -6.55 18.19
N ARG A 26 9.97 -6.71 19.04
CA ARG A 26 8.66 -7.19 18.62
C ARG A 26 7.95 -6.16 17.75
N VAL A 27 8.03 -4.88 18.12
CA VAL A 27 7.47 -3.79 17.33
C VAL A 27 8.16 -3.75 15.96
N ALA A 28 9.48 -3.73 15.89
CA ALA A 28 10.23 -3.66 14.63
C ALA A 28 9.98 -4.85 13.68
N MET A 29 9.61 -6.02 14.21
CA MET A 29 9.22 -7.17 13.37
C MET A 29 7.85 -7.01 12.70
N TRP A 30 6.95 -6.20 13.29
CA TRP A 30 5.54 -6.10 12.87
C TRP A 30 5.22 -4.74 12.25
N ASP A 31 5.83 -3.67 12.74
CA ASP A 31 5.72 -2.30 12.25
C ASP A 31 6.61 -2.13 11.02
N ILE A 32 6.09 -2.64 9.91
CA ILE A 32 6.69 -2.52 8.58
C ILE A 32 5.84 -1.63 7.67
N ASP A 33 4.98 -0.80 8.28
CA ASP A 33 4.04 0.07 7.58
C ASP A 33 4.79 1.20 6.86
N VAL A 34 4.41 1.44 5.61
CA VAL A 34 4.89 2.58 4.83
C VAL A 34 3.77 3.58 4.63
N ARG A 35 4.02 4.82 5.06
CA ARG A 35 3.07 5.92 4.97
C ARG A 35 3.10 6.63 3.61
N PRO A 36 2.03 7.37 3.26
CA PRO A 36 1.99 8.25 2.10
C PRO A 36 3.15 9.25 1.96
N ASP A 37 3.73 9.69 3.08
CA ASP A 37 4.84 10.64 3.14
C ASP A 37 6.23 9.97 3.11
N GLY A 38 6.29 8.65 2.92
CA GLY A 38 7.54 7.89 2.85
C GLY A 38 8.09 7.41 4.19
N VAL A 39 7.49 7.83 5.31
CA VAL A 39 7.87 7.31 6.63
C VAL A 39 7.66 5.80 6.67
N GLY A 40 8.71 5.06 7.07
CA GLY A 40 8.72 3.59 7.12
C GLY A 40 9.40 2.92 5.92
N LEU A 41 9.77 3.68 4.89
CA LEU A 41 10.58 3.16 3.78
C LEU A 41 11.98 2.76 4.28
N PRO A 42 12.44 1.53 4.00
CA PRO A 42 13.81 1.11 4.32
C PRO A 42 14.79 1.67 3.29
N GLU A 43 16.08 1.67 3.67
CA GLU A 43 17.17 1.91 2.73
C GLU A 43 17.16 0.87 1.60
N GLY A 44 17.45 1.34 0.39
CA GLY A 44 17.50 0.53 -0.81
C GLY A 44 17.20 1.36 -2.06
N SER A 45 17.39 0.76 -3.22
CA SER A 45 17.10 1.38 -4.52
C SER A 45 16.83 0.34 -5.58
N GLY A 46 16.07 0.69 -6.61
CA GLY A 46 15.86 -0.18 -7.77
C GLY A 46 15.44 0.57 -9.02
N SER A 47 15.99 0.16 -10.15
CA SER A 47 15.68 0.70 -11.47
C SER A 47 14.50 0.00 -12.15
N VAL A 48 13.93 0.66 -13.16
CA VAL A 48 12.91 0.06 -14.05
C VAL A 48 13.42 -1.24 -14.70
N GLN A 49 14.70 -1.27 -15.11
CA GLN A 49 15.28 -2.43 -15.80
C GLN A 49 15.40 -3.64 -14.86
N GLU A 50 15.91 -3.46 -13.65
CA GLU A 50 15.92 -4.51 -12.62
C GLU A 50 14.50 -4.96 -12.28
N GLY A 51 13.57 -4.01 -12.18
CA GLY A 51 12.17 -4.27 -11.88
C GLY A 51 11.48 -5.16 -12.90
N ARG A 52 11.83 -5.00 -14.18
CA ARG A 52 11.33 -5.86 -15.25
C ARG A 52 11.71 -7.32 -15.03
N ASP A 53 12.95 -7.58 -14.64
CA ASP A 53 13.44 -8.93 -14.40
C ASP A 53 12.74 -9.56 -13.19
N ILE A 54 12.59 -8.81 -12.10
CA ILE A 54 11.84 -9.24 -10.92
C ILE A 54 10.37 -9.51 -11.27
N TYR A 55 9.72 -8.63 -12.04
CA TYR A 55 8.33 -8.78 -12.48
C TYR A 55 8.13 -10.07 -13.29
N ASN A 56 9.04 -10.36 -14.23
CA ASN A 56 8.99 -11.56 -15.07
C ASN A 56 9.15 -12.87 -14.28
N ILE A 57 9.79 -12.82 -13.11
CA ILE A 57 9.96 -13.99 -12.25
C ILE A 57 8.78 -14.13 -11.29
N HIS A 58 8.34 -13.04 -10.68
CA HIS A 58 7.48 -13.06 -9.50
C HIS A 58 6.03 -12.62 -9.73
N CYS A 59 5.74 -11.86 -10.80
CA CYS A 59 4.46 -11.18 -10.97
C CYS A 59 3.68 -11.64 -12.22
N ILE A 60 4.40 -11.91 -13.32
CA ILE A 60 3.82 -12.14 -14.66
C ILE A 60 2.78 -13.26 -14.71
N ALA A 61 2.95 -14.32 -13.92
CA ALA A 61 2.06 -15.48 -13.94
C ALA A 61 0.61 -15.13 -13.53
N CYS A 62 0.44 -14.04 -12.77
CA CYS A 62 -0.85 -13.56 -12.30
C CYS A 62 -1.32 -12.30 -13.03
N HIS A 63 -0.41 -11.37 -13.30
CA HIS A 63 -0.73 -10.03 -13.80
C HIS A 63 -0.55 -9.88 -15.33
N GLY A 64 0.04 -10.87 -16.00
CA GLY A 64 0.32 -10.81 -17.44
C GLY A 64 1.61 -10.06 -17.77
N LEU A 65 2.06 -10.16 -19.01
CA LEU A 65 3.34 -9.58 -19.46
C LEU A 65 3.28 -8.05 -19.47
N THR A 66 2.15 -7.48 -19.86
CA THR A 66 1.95 -6.03 -19.91
C THR A 66 1.17 -5.50 -18.71
N GLY A 67 0.81 -6.35 -17.74
CA GLY A 67 0.01 -5.96 -16.59
C GLY A 67 -1.48 -5.73 -16.92
N THR A 68 -1.93 -6.12 -18.12
CA THR A 68 -3.30 -5.87 -18.61
C THR A 68 -4.11 -7.15 -18.84
N GLU A 69 -3.46 -8.31 -18.84
CA GLU A 69 -4.03 -9.56 -19.34
C GLU A 69 -4.74 -10.39 -18.27
N GLY A 70 -4.18 -10.49 -17.07
CA GLY A 70 -4.63 -11.42 -16.02
C GLY A 70 -3.91 -12.78 -16.04
N PRO A 71 -4.37 -13.80 -15.30
CA PRO A 71 -5.76 -14.03 -14.88
C PRO A 71 -6.24 -13.27 -13.63
N ASN A 72 -5.34 -12.63 -12.88
CA ASN A 72 -5.67 -11.85 -11.68
C ASN A 72 -5.75 -10.34 -12.01
N ASP A 73 -5.75 -9.50 -10.97
CA ASP A 73 -5.93 -8.05 -11.10
C ASP A 73 -5.00 -7.42 -12.15
N ARG A 74 -5.56 -6.52 -12.96
CA ARG A 74 -4.80 -5.70 -13.90
C ARG A 74 -4.07 -4.60 -13.15
N LEU A 75 -2.78 -4.43 -13.45
CA LEU A 75 -1.94 -3.40 -12.84
C LEU A 75 -1.82 -2.14 -13.69
N VAL A 76 -2.08 -2.27 -15.00
CA VAL A 76 -1.87 -1.20 -15.97
C VAL A 76 -3.20 -0.72 -16.57
N ASP A 77 -3.50 0.55 -16.36
CA ASP A 77 -4.55 1.32 -17.03
C ASP A 77 -4.31 2.82 -16.77
N SER A 78 -4.38 3.64 -17.81
CA SER A 78 -4.19 5.09 -17.74
C SER A 78 -5.48 5.90 -17.94
N GLU A 79 -6.63 5.23 -18.12
CA GLU A 79 -7.93 5.89 -18.32
C GLU A 79 -8.28 6.77 -17.12
N GLN A 80 -8.27 8.09 -17.33
CA GLN A 80 -8.68 9.06 -16.32
C GLN A 80 -10.20 9.13 -16.20
N TRP A 81 -10.68 9.30 -14.97
CA TRP A 81 -12.10 9.31 -14.66
C TRP A 81 -12.54 10.59 -13.94
N GLY A 82 -13.81 10.96 -14.11
CA GLY A 82 -14.44 12.10 -13.44
C GLY A 82 -15.02 11.70 -12.09
N ASP A 83 -16.21 11.10 -12.10
CA ASP A 83 -16.91 10.71 -10.87
C ASP A 83 -16.58 9.27 -10.43
N VAL A 84 -16.62 8.32 -11.37
CA VAL A 84 -16.43 6.89 -11.09
C VAL A 84 -15.45 6.29 -12.09
N PRO A 85 -14.41 5.59 -11.62
CA PRO A 85 -13.48 4.86 -12.50
C PRO A 85 -14.14 3.65 -13.18
N THR A 86 -13.87 3.46 -14.47
CA THR A 86 -14.22 2.23 -15.20
C THR A 86 -13.43 1.02 -14.69
N THR A 87 -12.15 1.23 -14.44
CA THR A 87 -11.18 0.25 -13.91
C THR A 87 -10.42 0.87 -12.75
N ARG A 88 -9.93 0.05 -11.82
CA ARG A 88 -9.17 0.54 -10.65
C ARG A 88 -7.81 -0.12 -10.63
N THR A 89 -6.84 0.48 -11.31
CA THR A 89 -5.47 0.00 -11.41
C THR A 89 -4.49 0.99 -10.77
N VAL A 90 -3.20 0.65 -10.79
CA VAL A 90 -2.15 1.53 -10.27
C VAL A 90 -2.13 2.86 -11.02
N GLY A 91 -2.25 2.84 -12.36
CA GLY A 91 -2.11 4.03 -13.20
C GLY A 91 -3.24 5.04 -13.08
N ASN A 92 -4.46 4.59 -12.75
CA ASN A 92 -5.63 5.47 -12.78
C ASN A 92 -6.34 5.68 -11.45
N TYR A 93 -6.10 4.85 -10.43
CA TYR A 93 -6.87 4.90 -9.20
C TYR A 93 -6.02 5.05 -7.93
N TRP A 94 -4.79 4.55 -7.90
CA TRP A 94 -3.99 4.61 -6.67
C TRP A 94 -3.43 6.03 -6.44
N PRO A 95 -3.66 6.66 -5.27
CA PRO A 95 -3.29 8.06 -5.04
C PRO A 95 -1.85 8.28 -4.55
N TYR A 96 -1.16 7.22 -4.09
CA TYR A 96 0.20 7.28 -3.54
C TYR A 96 1.04 6.13 -4.07
N ALA A 97 2.22 6.42 -4.61
CA ALA A 97 3.16 5.40 -5.06
C ALA A 97 3.71 4.56 -3.89
N THR A 98 3.87 5.16 -2.70
CA THR A 98 4.38 4.47 -1.51
C THR A 98 3.46 3.34 -1.03
N THR A 99 2.15 3.39 -1.33
CA THR A 99 1.22 2.30 -1.03
C THR A 99 1.60 1.01 -1.77
N LEU A 100 2.25 1.10 -2.93
CA LEU A 100 2.77 -0.08 -3.64
C LEU A 100 3.84 -0.76 -2.81
N TYR A 101 4.76 0.00 -2.20
CA TYR A 101 5.81 -0.56 -1.35
C TYR A 101 5.23 -1.30 -0.15
N ASP A 102 4.30 -0.66 0.55
CA ASP A 102 3.62 -1.25 1.69
C ASP A 102 2.94 -2.58 1.32
N TYR A 103 2.16 -2.56 0.24
CA TYR A 103 1.39 -3.70 -0.21
C TYR A 103 2.29 -4.83 -0.73
N ILE A 104 3.26 -4.51 -1.59
CA ILE A 104 4.12 -5.52 -2.21
C ILE A 104 4.96 -6.23 -1.15
N ARG A 105 5.58 -5.48 -0.23
CA ARG A 105 6.37 -6.07 0.86
C ARG A 105 5.56 -7.03 1.73
N LYS A 106 4.30 -6.68 2.03
CA LYS A 106 3.45 -7.44 2.98
C LYS A 106 2.71 -8.61 2.34
N ALA A 107 2.28 -8.44 1.10
CA ALA A 107 1.29 -9.33 0.50
C ALA A 107 1.78 -10.00 -0.78
N MET A 108 2.85 -9.50 -1.41
CA MET A 108 3.34 -10.02 -2.69
C MET A 108 4.75 -10.65 -2.56
N PRO A 109 5.07 -11.60 -3.47
CA PRO A 109 4.17 -12.31 -4.37
C PRO A 109 3.14 -13.13 -3.60
N GLN A 110 1.92 -13.29 -4.12
CA GLN A 110 0.77 -13.88 -3.39
C GLN A 110 1.06 -15.23 -2.73
N LEU A 111 1.90 -16.08 -3.35
CA LEU A 111 2.25 -17.40 -2.84
C LEU A 111 3.42 -17.39 -1.85
N THR A 112 4.21 -16.34 -1.84
CA THR A 112 5.40 -16.17 -0.99
C THR A 112 5.56 -14.72 -0.52
N PRO A 113 4.59 -14.15 0.23
CA PRO A 113 4.68 -12.75 0.66
C PRO A 113 5.95 -12.47 1.46
N GLY A 114 6.58 -11.31 1.23
CA GLY A 114 7.76 -10.87 1.98
C GLY A 114 9.08 -11.54 1.57
N ILE A 115 9.11 -12.30 0.46
CA ILE A 115 10.36 -12.90 -0.06
C ILE A 115 11.29 -11.89 -0.73
N LEU A 116 10.74 -10.78 -1.23
CA LEU A 116 11.52 -9.76 -1.93
C LEU A 116 12.29 -8.90 -0.93
N THR A 117 13.54 -8.58 -1.28
CA THR A 117 14.38 -7.60 -0.59
C THR A 117 13.89 -6.17 -0.84
N ALA A 118 14.40 -5.20 -0.07
CA ALA A 118 14.02 -3.80 -0.25
C ALA A 118 14.30 -3.28 -1.66
N ASP A 119 15.49 -3.59 -2.19
CA ASP A 119 15.91 -3.22 -3.55
C ASP A 119 14.97 -3.82 -4.62
N GLU A 120 14.61 -5.10 -4.48
CA GLU A 120 13.70 -5.77 -5.41
C GLU A 120 12.28 -5.18 -5.36
N VAL A 121 11.81 -4.77 -4.18
CA VAL A 121 10.52 -4.08 -4.03
C VAL A 121 10.57 -2.70 -4.71
N TYR A 122 11.61 -1.90 -4.50
CA TYR A 122 11.77 -0.64 -5.22
C TYR A 122 11.84 -0.83 -6.73
N ALA A 123 12.62 -1.82 -7.19
CA ALA A 123 12.79 -2.12 -8.60
C ALA A 123 11.44 -2.47 -9.25
N VAL A 124 10.69 -3.42 -8.70
CA VAL A 124 9.41 -3.82 -9.29
C VAL A 124 8.39 -2.69 -9.28
N ILE A 125 8.43 -1.80 -8.28
CA ILE A 125 7.61 -0.57 -8.26
C ILE A 125 7.99 0.36 -9.40
N ALA A 126 9.28 0.62 -9.60
CA ALA A 126 9.77 1.44 -10.71
C ALA A 126 9.24 0.91 -12.05
N TYR A 127 9.30 -0.40 -12.25
CA TYR A 127 8.77 -1.05 -13.45
C TYR A 127 7.26 -0.91 -13.61
N VAL A 128 6.47 -1.10 -12.54
CA VAL A 128 5.00 -0.93 -12.60
C VAL A 128 4.61 0.53 -12.86
N LEU A 129 5.32 1.49 -12.28
CA LEU A 129 5.10 2.92 -12.55
C LEU A 129 5.45 3.28 -14.00
N TRP A 130 6.55 2.73 -14.54
CA TRP A 130 6.93 2.92 -15.93
C TRP A 130 5.92 2.30 -16.91
N MET A 131 5.41 1.09 -16.63
CA MET A 131 4.36 0.47 -17.45
C MET A 131 3.08 1.30 -17.51
N ASN A 132 2.84 2.15 -16.49
CA ASN A 132 1.73 3.09 -16.44
C ASN A 132 2.10 4.50 -16.97
N GLU A 133 3.29 4.67 -17.56
CA GLU A 133 3.80 5.94 -18.09
C GLU A 133 3.89 7.06 -17.04
N ILE A 134 4.05 6.71 -15.75
CA ILE A 134 4.14 7.66 -14.63
C ILE A 134 5.58 8.15 -14.42
N VAL A 135 6.56 7.28 -14.71
CA VAL A 135 8.00 7.57 -14.59
C VAL A 135 8.71 7.19 -15.89
N PRO A 136 9.85 7.83 -16.24
CA PRO A 136 10.62 7.47 -17.42
C PRO A 136 11.31 6.10 -17.29
N GLU A 137 11.77 5.54 -18.41
CA GLU A 137 12.41 4.22 -18.48
C GLU A 137 13.73 4.14 -17.69
N ASP A 138 14.43 5.27 -17.52
CA ASP A 138 15.68 5.36 -16.76
C ASP A 138 15.47 5.73 -15.28
N ALA A 139 14.23 5.74 -14.80
CA ALA A 139 13.92 6.05 -13.41
C ALA A 139 14.53 5.02 -12.43
N VAL A 140 14.96 5.54 -11.29
CA VAL A 140 15.38 4.76 -10.11
C VAL A 140 14.49 5.19 -8.95
N MET A 141 13.90 4.21 -8.26
CA MET A 141 13.09 4.43 -7.06
C MET A 141 13.88 4.05 -5.81
N ASP A 142 13.75 4.87 -4.78
CA ASP A 142 14.34 4.70 -3.45
C ASP A 142 13.45 5.41 -2.41
N SER A 143 13.94 5.51 -1.17
CA SER A 143 13.21 6.15 -0.07
C SER A 143 12.95 7.64 -0.25
N GLU A 144 13.67 8.33 -1.14
CA GLU A 144 13.53 9.77 -1.40
C GLU A 144 12.67 10.04 -2.64
N THR A 145 12.88 9.27 -3.70
CA THR A 145 12.27 9.44 -5.01
C THR A 145 10.88 8.83 -5.10
N LEU A 146 10.61 7.70 -4.43
CA LEU A 146 9.29 7.07 -4.47
C LEU A 146 8.18 7.96 -3.88
N PRO A 147 8.35 8.60 -2.70
CA PRO A 147 7.35 9.53 -2.17
C PRO A 147 7.16 10.79 -3.02
N ALA A 148 8.14 11.15 -3.85
CA ALA A 148 8.08 12.31 -4.74
C ALA A 148 7.22 12.07 -5.99
N VAL A 149 6.85 10.82 -6.29
CA VAL A 149 6.01 10.47 -7.43
C VAL A 149 4.58 11.00 -7.22
N VAL A 150 4.12 11.87 -8.13
CA VAL A 150 2.74 12.38 -8.15
C VAL A 150 1.88 11.45 -8.99
N MET A 151 1.04 10.64 -8.33
CA MET A 151 0.12 9.72 -9.01
C MET A 151 -1.05 10.46 -9.68
N PRO A 152 -1.55 9.99 -10.84
CA PRO A 152 -2.66 10.68 -11.54
C PRO A 152 -3.96 10.81 -10.73
N ALA A 153 -4.21 9.87 -9.80
CA ALA A 153 -5.40 9.87 -8.96
C ALA A 153 -5.24 10.64 -7.64
N ARG A 154 -4.12 11.36 -7.44
CA ARG A 154 -3.75 11.99 -6.16
C ARG A 154 -4.88 12.81 -5.53
N ASP A 155 -5.57 13.61 -6.33
CA ASP A 155 -6.59 14.55 -5.87
C ASP A 155 -8.03 14.06 -6.09
N LYS A 156 -8.21 12.77 -6.42
CA LYS A 156 -9.53 12.19 -6.72
C LYS A 156 -10.25 11.59 -5.51
N PHE A 157 -9.65 11.67 -4.33
CA PHE A 157 -10.19 11.11 -3.09
C PHE A 157 -10.49 12.21 -2.08
N VAL A 158 -11.63 12.07 -1.40
CA VAL A 158 -12.08 12.98 -0.35
C VAL A 158 -12.40 12.21 0.92
N MET A 159 -12.26 12.87 2.07
CA MET A 159 -12.76 12.32 3.32
C MET A 159 -14.29 12.22 3.27
N ASP A 160 -14.83 11.16 3.83
CA ASP A 160 -16.28 10.96 3.92
C ASP A 160 -16.93 12.12 4.70
N ASP A 161 -17.81 12.86 4.03
CA ASP A 161 -18.54 14.01 4.55
C ASP A 161 -20.02 13.70 4.82
N ARG A 162 -20.45 12.44 4.62
CA ARG A 162 -21.84 12.03 4.83
C ARG A 162 -22.25 12.23 6.29
N VAL A 163 -23.42 12.82 6.49
CA VAL A 163 -24.07 13.01 7.79
C VAL A 163 -25.37 12.20 7.86
N GLY A 164 -25.71 11.63 9.03
CA GLY A 164 -27.03 11.01 9.25
C GLY A 164 -27.08 9.53 9.65
N GLY A 165 -25.98 8.92 10.10
CA GLY A 165 -26.00 7.66 10.86
C GLY A 165 -26.10 7.91 12.37
N ALA A 166 -26.45 6.88 13.17
CA ALA A 166 -26.13 6.92 14.60
C ALA A 166 -24.62 7.11 14.68
N GLY A 167 -24.16 8.25 15.19
CA GLY A 167 -22.75 8.63 15.17
C GLY A 167 -21.86 7.56 15.80
N ILE A 168 -20.57 7.60 15.48
CA ILE A 168 -19.58 6.77 16.16
C ILE A 168 -19.72 7.04 17.66
N VAL A 169 -20.11 6.03 18.43
CA VAL A 169 -20.02 6.07 19.89
C VAL A 169 -18.53 6.12 20.19
N ARG A 170 -17.99 7.33 20.37
CA ARG A 170 -16.62 7.54 20.82
C ARG A 170 -16.51 7.25 22.31
#